data_AF-A0A554L211-F1
#
_entry.id   AF-A0A554L211-F1
#
_cell.length_a   1.000
_cell.length_b   1.000
_cell.length_c   1.000
_cell.angle_alpha   90.00
_cell.angle_beta   90.00
_cell.angle_gamma   90.00
#
_symmetry.space_group_name_H-M   'P 1'
#
loop_
_entity.id
_entity.type
_entity.pdbx_description
1 polymer ?
#
loop_
_entity_poly.entity_id
_entity_poly.type
_entity_poly.pdbx_seq_one_letter_code
_entity_poly.pdbx_strand_id
1 'polypeptide(L)'
;MQPLPDESFDKPALMFTAKFVLGVALLVSVAHWGTAFGAEAVIAVAFREVPDIEQQIEEVKVLRELRSYGEVRLLEKMEEYKSTLASRVIGSTSIDSLVSDGKFIGADLSAMKLYLFEDGHAIAEYDIQSKGKRGSRWETPTGLYEIQTKEEDHFSSIGEVHMPKAMQFFGNFFIHGWPFYPDGTPVSEGYSGGCIRLLTDDATEVFEFAEYRTPIFVWEDDSSVNAEGSASSTAISLGEKALPKVSANAFLVADIKTGEVYAEHNADTVLPIASISKLMTALVANETIHYDRKLAVTADDRKQTEGTPGSILSGDEFTVGDLIYALLMESNNSVAYALARYNGANNFLDLMNEKARAIGMTQTNFDDPSGISTNNRATVNDLFVLTRYIFNSQSFILNVSKEKGKTILAESGRKYSLGNFNVFADNPKFLGGKTGYTDAARETMTTVWDVSVDGQPATVAIIVLGSSDRKKDVEKLLAWFKASATTE
;
A
#
# COMPACT_ATOMS: atom_id res chain seq x y z
N MET A 1 -31.29 -57.19 -38.88
CA MET A 1 -31.83 -55.81 -38.91
C MET A 1 -32.57 -55.61 -37.60
N GLN A 2 -31.96 -54.88 -36.66
CA GLN A 2 -32.63 -54.49 -35.40
C GLN A 2 -33.66 -53.39 -35.69
N PRO A 3 -34.80 -53.36 -34.98
CA PRO A 3 -35.75 -52.25 -35.06
C PRO A 3 -35.32 -51.11 -34.12
N LEU A 4 -35.63 -49.87 -34.51
CA LEU A 4 -35.44 -48.66 -33.69
C LEU A 4 -36.41 -48.64 -32.49
N PRO A 5 -36.04 -48.10 -31.31
CA PRO A 5 -36.91 -48.02 -30.16
C PRO A 5 -37.77 -46.74 -30.14
N ASP A 6 -38.94 -46.92 -29.53
CA ASP A 6 -40.07 -46.01 -29.35
C ASP A 6 -39.74 -44.85 -28.40
N GLU A 7 -40.03 -43.60 -28.79
CA GLU A 7 -39.85 -42.41 -27.95
C GLU A 7 -41.06 -42.23 -27.01
N SER A 8 -40.96 -42.73 -25.77
CA SER A 8 -41.85 -42.34 -24.68
C SER A 8 -41.25 -41.16 -23.90
N PHE A 9 -41.79 -39.95 -24.12
CA PHE A 9 -41.45 -38.74 -23.36
C PHE A 9 -41.88 -38.87 -21.88
N ASP A 10 -40.90 -38.81 -20.97
CA ASP A 10 -41.11 -38.91 -19.51
C ASP A 10 -41.60 -37.58 -18.90
N LYS A 11 -42.93 -37.41 -18.88
CA LYS A 11 -43.63 -36.20 -18.39
C LYS A 11 -43.30 -35.77 -16.94
N PRO A 12 -43.04 -36.67 -15.96
CA PRO A 12 -42.65 -36.29 -14.59
C PRO A 12 -41.29 -35.60 -14.52
N ALA A 13 -40.29 -36.08 -15.28
CA ALA A 13 -38.96 -35.48 -15.33
C ALA A 13 -39.02 -34.07 -15.93
N LEU A 14 -39.79 -33.90 -17.02
CA LEU A 14 -40.00 -32.58 -17.64
C LEU A 14 -40.73 -31.59 -16.71
N MET A 15 -41.68 -32.07 -15.90
CA MET A 15 -42.35 -31.24 -14.89
C MET A 15 -41.42 -30.87 -13.73
N PHE A 16 -40.50 -31.74 -13.32
CA PHE A 16 -39.51 -31.45 -12.30
C PHE A 16 -38.52 -30.38 -12.77
N THR A 17 -37.99 -30.52 -13.99
CA THR A 17 -37.08 -29.53 -14.58
C THR A 17 -37.77 -28.18 -14.81
N ALA A 18 -39.03 -28.18 -15.26
CA ALA A 18 -39.80 -26.94 -15.44
C ALA A 18 -40.07 -26.22 -14.11
N LYS A 19 -40.40 -26.96 -13.03
CA LYS A 19 -40.61 -26.37 -11.70
C LYS A 19 -39.32 -25.88 -11.05
N PHE A 20 -38.22 -26.59 -11.26
CA PHE A 20 -36.90 -26.19 -10.78
C PHE A 20 -36.41 -24.90 -11.46
N VAL A 21 -36.52 -24.82 -12.79
CA VAL A 21 -36.14 -23.63 -13.56
C VAL A 21 -37.04 -22.44 -13.21
N LEU A 22 -38.35 -22.64 -13.00
CA LEU A 22 -39.25 -21.57 -12.57
C LEU A 22 -38.95 -21.08 -11.14
N GLY A 23 -38.55 -21.99 -10.24
CA GLY A 23 -38.16 -21.66 -8.87
C GLY A 23 -36.85 -20.86 -8.81
N VAL A 24 -35.86 -21.24 -9.62
CA VAL A 24 -34.60 -20.49 -9.74
C VAL A 24 -34.82 -19.12 -10.39
N ALA A 25 -35.67 -19.03 -11.42
CA ALA A 25 -36.02 -17.76 -12.05
C ALA A 25 -36.75 -16.80 -11.10
N LEU A 26 -37.62 -17.31 -10.22
CA LEU A 26 -38.27 -16.49 -9.19
C LEU A 26 -37.29 -16.01 -8.12
N LEU A 27 -36.35 -16.85 -7.68
CA LEU A 27 -35.31 -16.48 -6.71
C LEU A 27 -34.39 -15.37 -7.25
N VAL A 28 -33.99 -15.46 -8.52
CA VAL A 28 -33.20 -14.42 -9.19
C VAL A 28 -33.99 -13.12 -9.35
N SER A 29 -35.30 -13.20 -9.61
CA SER A 29 -36.17 -12.02 -9.72
C SER A 29 -36.42 -11.31 -8.39
N VAL A 30 -36.49 -12.04 -7.27
CA VAL A 30 -36.68 -11.46 -5.93
C VAL A 30 -35.38 -10.83 -5.40
N ALA A 31 -34.21 -11.39 -5.74
CA ALA A 31 -32.92 -10.81 -5.41
C ALA A 31 -32.62 -9.48 -6.14
N HIS A 32 -33.23 -9.25 -7.31
CA HIS A 32 -33.05 -8.02 -8.10
C HIS A 32 -33.96 -6.85 -7.71
N TRP A 33 -35.03 -7.09 -6.94
CA TRP A 33 -36.01 -6.06 -6.55
C TRP A 33 -36.16 -6.07 -5.02
N GLY A 34 -35.22 -5.44 -4.33
CA GLY A 34 -35.12 -5.41 -2.87
C GLY A 34 -36.35 -4.87 -2.15
N THR A 35 -37.33 -5.74 -1.86
CA THR A 35 -38.41 -5.46 -0.91
C THR A 35 -38.59 -6.66 0.04
N ALA A 36 -38.36 -6.41 1.33
CA ALA A 36 -38.29 -7.40 2.39
C ALA A 36 -39.65 -7.90 2.93
N PHE A 37 -40.72 -7.85 2.14
CA PHE A 37 -42.05 -8.32 2.59
C PHE A 37 -42.67 -9.26 1.55
N GLY A 38 -42.60 -10.57 1.83
CA GLY A 38 -43.40 -11.58 1.12
C GLY A 38 -42.68 -12.90 0.78
N ALA A 39 -41.35 -12.99 0.94
CA ALA A 39 -40.59 -14.18 0.55
C ALA A 39 -40.94 -15.44 1.38
N GLU A 40 -41.27 -15.28 2.67
CA GLU A 40 -41.55 -16.41 3.57
C GLU A 40 -42.81 -17.20 3.19
N ALA A 41 -43.85 -16.53 2.67
CA ALA A 41 -45.11 -17.20 2.30
C ALA A 41 -45.01 -17.99 0.99
N VAL A 42 -44.13 -17.58 0.06
CA VAL A 42 -43.92 -18.26 -1.23
C VAL A 42 -43.03 -19.49 -1.06
N ILE A 43 -42.06 -19.43 -0.13
CA ILE A 43 -41.20 -20.57 0.20
C ILE A 43 -42.00 -21.66 0.94
N ALA A 44 -42.95 -21.28 1.82
CA ALA A 44 -43.75 -22.25 2.58
C ALA A 44 -44.73 -23.10 1.74
N VAL A 45 -45.17 -22.61 0.57
CA VAL A 45 -46.12 -23.33 -0.29
C VAL A 45 -45.42 -24.28 -1.27
N ALA A 46 -44.14 -24.04 -1.60
CA ALA A 46 -43.40 -24.84 -2.58
C ALA A 46 -42.76 -26.13 -2.01
N PHE A 47 -42.58 -26.23 -0.69
CA PHE A 47 -41.73 -27.27 -0.07
C PHE A 47 -42.44 -28.26 0.86
N ARG A 48 -43.77 -28.40 0.75
CA ARG A 48 -44.56 -29.27 1.65
C ARG A 48 -44.45 -30.78 1.41
N GLU A 49 -43.65 -31.26 0.46
CA GLU A 49 -43.62 -32.69 0.07
C GLU A 49 -42.20 -33.33 -0.03
N VAL A 50 -41.18 -32.77 0.63
CA VAL A 50 -39.84 -33.40 0.65
C VAL A 50 -39.43 -33.72 2.09
N PRO A 51 -39.45 -34.99 2.53
CA PRO A 51 -38.90 -35.39 3.83
C PRO A 51 -37.35 -35.28 3.79
N ASP A 52 -36.72 -34.93 4.91
CA ASP A 52 -35.26 -34.80 5.15
C ASP A 52 -34.55 -33.50 4.72
N ILE A 53 -35.27 -32.40 4.53
CA ILE A 53 -34.64 -31.08 4.28
C ILE A 53 -34.03 -30.45 5.55
N GLU A 54 -34.58 -30.68 6.75
CA GLU A 54 -34.04 -30.04 7.98
C GLU A 54 -32.61 -30.49 8.29
N GLN A 55 -32.28 -31.78 8.09
CA GLN A 55 -30.94 -32.30 8.34
C GLN A 55 -29.91 -31.83 7.29
N GLN A 56 -30.35 -31.60 6.03
CA GLN A 56 -29.49 -31.04 4.97
C GLN A 56 -29.39 -29.51 5.02
N ILE A 57 -30.40 -28.80 5.56
CA ILE A 57 -30.33 -27.35 5.79
C ILE A 57 -29.39 -27.03 6.96
N GLU A 58 -29.33 -27.87 7.98
CA GLU A 58 -28.37 -27.71 9.08
C GLU A 58 -26.93 -27.95 8.59
N GLU A 59 -26.69 -28.97 7.76
CA GLU A 59 -25.38 -29.20 7.14
C GLU A 59 -25.01 -28.11 6.13
N VAL A 60 -25.94 -27.57 5.35
CA VAL A 60 -25.68 -26.46 4.41
C VAL A 60 -25.55 -25.11 5.13
N LYS A 61 -26.25 -24.88 6.25
CA LYS A 61 -26.03 -23.69 7.10
C LYS A 61 -24.69 -23.75 7.81
N VAL A 62 -24.31 -24.89 8.36
CA VAL A 62 -23.00 -25.09 8.99
C VAL A 62 -21.87 -25.03 7.96
N LEU A 63 -22.07 -25.55 6.73
CA LEU A 63 -21.11 -25.43 5.62
C LEU A 63 -21.12 -24.05 4.92
N ARG A 64 -22.03 -23.13 5.30
CA ARG A 64 -22.09 -21.75 4.78
C ARG A 64 -21.75 -20.72 5.86
N GLU A 65 -21.86 -21.08 7.14
CA GLU A 65 -21.37 -20.33 8.30
C GLU A 65 -19.92 -20.69 8.67
N LEU A 66 -19.42 -21.88 8.29
CA LEU A 66 -17.99 -22.23 8.35
C LEU A 66 -17.21 -21.81 7.09
N ARG A 67 -17.89 -21.28 6.07
CA ARG A 67 -17.23 -20.53 4.98
C ARG A 67 -16.75 -19.20 5.55
N SER A 68 -15.55 -19.27 6.11
CA SER A 68 -14.47 -18.34 5.83
C SER A 68 -14.76 -16.85 6.11
N TYR A 69 -15.02 -16.52 7.38
CA TYR A 69 -14.92 -15.14 7.86
C TYR A 69 -13.65 -14.43 7.37
N GLY A 70 -12.52 -15.16 7.28
CA GLY A 70 -11.28 -14.69 6.66
C GLY A 70 -11.34 -14.43 5.15
N GLU A 71 -11.99 -15.29 4.36
CA GLU A 71 -12.16 -15.13 2.91
C GLU A 71 -13.14 -13.99 2.59
N VAL A 72 -14.26 -13.88 3.33
CA VAL A 72 -15.20 -12.76 3.17
C VAL A 72 -14.51 -11.45 3.53
N ARG A 73 -13.78 -11.39 4.65
CA ARG A 73 -13.05 -10.17 5.06
C ARG A 73 -11.93 -9.83 4.09
N LEU A 74 -11.17 -10.81 3.60
CA LEU A 74 -10.15 -10.59 2.59
C LEU A 74 -10.79 -10.07 1.30
N LEU A 75 -11.84 -10.72 0.78
CA LEU A 75 -12.53 -10.30 -0.45
C LEU A 75 -13.15 -8.91 -0.30
N GLU A 76 -13.75 -8.59 0.86
CA GLU A 76 -14.24 -7.24 1.18
C GLU A 76 -13.10 -6.23 1.22
N LYS A 77 -11.97 -6.55 1.86
CA LYS A 77 -10.79 -5.66 1.91
C LYS A 77 -10.14 -5.50 0.55
N MET A 78 -10.14 -6.56 -0.26
CA MET A 78 -9.70 -6.53 -1.65
C MET A 78 -10.65 -5.69 -2.48
N GLU A 79 -11.97 -5.78 -2.30
CA GLU A 79 -12.96 -4.91 -2.94
C GLU A 79 -12.87 -3.44 -2.48
N GLU A 80 -12.58 -3.21 -1.20
CA GLU A 80 -12.26 -1.87 -0.67
C GLU A 80 -10.99 -1.34 -1.34
N TYR A 81 -9.95 -2.16 -1.45
CA TYR A 81 -8.74 -1.84 -2.18
C TYR A 81 -9.03 -1.61 -3.68
N LYS A 82 -9.96 -2.38 -4.29
CA LYS A 82 -10.52 -2.19 -5.64
C LYS A 82 -11.53 -1.05 -5.74
N SER A 83 -11.86 -0.30 -4.70
CA SER A 83 -12.80 0.84 -4.76
C SER A 83 -12.20 2.16 -4.28
N THR A 84 -11.11 2.10 -3.50
CA THR A 84 -10.19 3.24 -3.32
C THR A 84 -9.53 3.59 -4.67
N LEU A 85 -8.83 4.73 -4.80
CA LEU A 85 -8.11 5.09 -6.04
C LEU A 85 -7.16 3.98 -6.56
N ALA A 86 -6.79 2.99 -5.73
CA ALA A 86 -6.10 1.77 -6.19
C ALA A 86 -6.92 0.92 -7.20
N SER A 87 -8.25 1.09 -7.26
CA SER A 87 -9.15 0.56 -8.29
C SER A 87 -8.83 0.97 -9.73
N ARG A 88 -8.28 2.19 -9.90
CA ARG A 88 -7.82 2.72 -11.18
C ARG A 88 -6.34 2.44 -11.43
N VAL A 89 -5.61 2.10 -10.37
CA VAL A 89 -4.14 2.06 -10.34
C VAL A 89 -3.60 0.66 -10.00
N ILE A 90 -4.43 -0.38 -10.04
CA ILE A 90 -4.00 -1.76 -10.25
C ILE A 90 -4.63 -2.19 -11.55
N GLY A 91 -3.82 -2.20 -12.62
CA GLY A 91 -4.23 -2.76 -13.91
C GLY A 91 -4.95 -4.07 -13.65
N SER A 92 -6.11 -4.25 -14.28
CA SER A 92 -7.14 -5.25 -14.02
C SER A 92 -6.73 -6.72 -14.21
N THR A 93 -5.52 -7.12 -13.86
CA THR A 93 -5.33 -8.38 -13.17
C THR A 93 -6.20 -8.25 -11.93
N SER A 94 -7.46 -8.70 -12.04
CA SER A 94 -8.38 -8.60 -10.91
C SER A 94 -7.66 -9.26 -9.76
N ILE A 95 -7.66 -8.62 -8.61
CA ILE A 95 -7.15 -9.26 -7.40
C ILE A 95 -7.86 -10.63 -7.22
N ASP A 96 -9.09 -10.76 -7.74
CA ASP A 96 -9.78 -12.04 -7.92
C ASP A 96 -8.98 -13.07 -8.71
N SER A 97 -8.30 -12.72 -9.80
CA SER A 97 -7.42 -13.62 -10.55
C SER A 97 -6.15 -14.03 -9.80
N LEU A 98 -5.72 -13.26 -8.79
CA LEU A 98 -4.58 -13.63 -7.94
C LEU A 98 -4.99 -14.61 -6.84
N VAL A 99 -6.23 -14.55 -6.39
CA VAL A 99 -6.78 -15.47 -5.40
C VAL A 99 -7.40 -16.69 -6.09
N SER A 100 -7.95 -16.54 -7.29
CA SER A 100 -8.75 -17.59 -7.96
C SER A 100 -7.94 -18.79 -8.42
N ASP A 101 -6.69 -18.58 -8.81
CA ASP A 101 -5.86 -19.61 -9.42
C ASP A 101 -4.50 -19.66 -8.72
N GLY A 102 -4.13 -20.84 -8.21
CA GLY A 102 -2.84 -21.08 -7.55
C GLY A 102 -2.80 -20.71 -6.07
N LYS A 103 -1.58 -20.69 -5.53
CA LYS A 103 -1.30 -20.44 -4.10
C LYS A 103 -1.24 -18.95 -3.81
N PHE A 104 -1.86 -18.53 -2.72
CA PHE A 104 -1.88 -17.14 -2.28
C PHE A 104 -1.86 -17.04 -0.75
N ILE A 105 -1.21 -16.00 -0.22
CA ILE A 105 -1.14 -15.73 1.23
C ILE A 105 -1.82 -14.39 1.54
N GLY A 106 -2.76 -14.39 2.48
CA GLY A 106 -3.35 -13.16 3.03
C GLY A 106 -2.86 -12.91 4.45
N ALA A 107 -2.36 -11.72 4.77
CA ALA A 107 -1.99 -11.32 6.12
C ALA A 107 -2.81 -10.10 6.59
N ASP A 108 -3.76 -10.35 7.48
CA ASP A 108 -4.57 -9.34 8.17
C ASP A 108 -3.85 -8.91 9.44
N LEU A 109 -3.12 -7.80 9.36
CA LEU A 109 -2.39 -7.25 10.49
C LEU A 109 -3.32 -6.68 11.56
N SER A 110 -4.56 -6.31 11.22
CA SER A 110 -5.54 -5.81 12.19
C SER A 110 -6.21 -6.93 12.96
N ALA A 111 -6.52 -8.04 12.30
CA ALA A 111 -7.01 -9.25 12.94
C ALA A 111 -5.92 -10.04 13.65
N MET A 112 -4.65 -9.76 13.32
CA MET A 112 -3.51 -10.62 13.68
C MET A 112 -3.70 -12.05 13.15
N LYS A 113 -4.11 -12.17 11.88
CA LYS A 113 -4.39 -13.45 11.21
C LYS A 113 -3.63 -13.58 9.89
N LEU A 114 -3.16 -14.78 9.60
CA LEU A 114 -2.60 -15.16 8.31
C LEU A 114 -3.42 -16.30 7.71
N TYR A 115 -3.70 -16.21 6.43
CA TYR A 115 -4.57 -17.11 5.68
C TYR A 115 -3.82 -17.68 4.49
N LEU A 116 -4.01 -18.97 4.22
CA LEU A 116 -3.52 -19.63 3.02
C LEU A 116 -4.69 -19.92 2.10
N PHE A 117 -4.52 -19.60 0.83
CA PHE A 117 -5.51 -19.83 -0.21
C PHE A 117 -4.93 -20.68 -1.33
N GLU A 118 -5.68 -21.64 -1.82
CA GLU A 118 -5.36 -22.41 -3.02
C GLU A 118 -6.57 -22.44 -3.95
N ASP A 119 -6.38 -22.01 -5.18
CA ASP A 119 -7.40 -21.99 -6.23
C ASP A 119 -8.72 -21.31 -5.77
N GLY A 120 -8.62 -20.14 -5.14
CA GLY A 120 -9.77 -19.35 -4.69
C GLY A 120 -10.24 -19.64 -3.28
N HIS A 121 -9.78 -20.73 -2.66
CA HIS A 121 -10.36 -21.23 -1.42
C HIS A 121 -9.39 -21.10 -0.25
N ALA A 122 -9.86 -20.58 0.88
CA ALA A 122 -9.09 -20.60 2.12
C ALA A 122 -8.91 -22.06 2.59
N ILE A 123 -7.65 -22.50 2.69
CA ILE A 123 -7.30 -23.86 3.12
C ILE A 123 -6.78 -23.91 4.56
N ALA A 124 -6.23 -22.81 5.08
CA ALA A 124 -5.72 -22.72 6.45
C ALA A 124 -5.72 -21.28 6.98
N GLU A 125 -5.76 -21.15 8.31
CA GLU A 125 -5.69 -19.89 9.06
C GLU A 125 -4.76 -20.06 10.27
N TYR A 126 -3.90 -19.07 10.51
CA TYR A 126 -2.94 -19.05 11.62
C TYR A 126 -2.96 -17.71 12.35
N ASP A 127 -2.60 -17.74 13.64
CA ASP A 127 -2.47 -16.55 14.47
C ASP A 127 -1.11 -15.87 14.27
N ILE A 128 -1.14 -14.58 13.92
CA ILE A 128 0.06 -13.73 13.94
C ILE A 128 0.38 -13.41 15.40
N GLN A 129 1.56 -13.81 15.85
CA GLN A 129 2.03 -13.61 17.23
C GLN A 129 2.57 -12.20 17.44
N SER A 130 3.19 -11.62 16.41
CA SER A 130 3.61 -10.21 16.42
C SER A 130 3.78 -9.67 15.02
N LYS A 131 3.67 -8.35 14.91
CA LYS A 131 3.94 -7.57 13.71
C LYS A 131 4.73 -6.31 14.03
N GLY A 132 5.19 -5.61 13.00
CA GLY A 132 5.74 -4.27 13.10
C GLY A 132 4.73 -3.29 13.70
N LYS A 133 5.23 -2.42 14.58
CA LYS A 133 4.38 -1.40 15.21
C LYS A 133 4.05 -0.31 14.20
N ARG A 134 2.77 0.03 14.11
CA ARG A 134 2.28 1.13 13.28
C ARG A 134 2.92 2.48 13.67
N GLY A 135 3.28 3.28 12.66
CA GLY A 135 4.03 4.53 12.75
C GLY A 135 5.48 4.37 13.15
N SER A 136 5.95 3.15 13.42
CA SER A 136 7.36 2.90 13.68
C SER A 136 8.14 2.77 12.37
N ARG A 137 9.46 2.98 12.42
CA ARG A 137 10.31 2.83 11.24
C ARG A 137 10.31 1.41 10.66
N TRP A 138 9.98 0.43 11.49
CA TRP A 138 9.85 -0.98 11.13
C TRP A 138 8.38 -1.42 11.21
N GLU A 139 7.44 -0.54 10.86
CA GLU A 139 6.07 -0.95 10.57
C GLU A 139 6.09 -2.03 9.47
N THR A 140 5.28 -3.08 9.64
CA THR A 140 5.17 -4.13 8.61
C THR A 140 4.60 -3.49 7.34
N PRO A 141 5.29 -3.59 6.19
CA PRO A 141 4.84 -2.93 4.98
C PRO A 141 3.57 -3.60 4.46
N THR A 142 2.55 -2.81 4.20
CA THR A 142 1.30 -3.24 3.58
C THR A 142 1.41 -3.17 2.06
N GLY A 143 0.56 -3.91 1.36
CA GLY A 143 0.57 -4.02 -0.10
C GLY A 143 0.61 -5.46 -0.59
N LEU A 144 0.67 -5.61 -1.90
CA LEU A 144 0.74 -6.89 -2.61
C LEU A 144 2.19 -7.19 -3.01
N TYR A 145 2.80 -8.19 -2.36
CA TYR A 145 4.16 -8.63 -2.60
C TYR A 145 4.19 -10.08 -3.10
N GLU A 146 5.40 -10.62 -3.25
CA GLU A 146 5.65 -12.02 -3.61
C GLU A 146 6.71 -12.60 -2.66
N ILE A 147 6.65 -13.90 -2.36
CA ILE A 147 7.71 -14.58 -1.60
C ILE A 147 9.00 -14.63 -2.44
N GLN A 148 10.05 -13.98 -1.97
CA GLN A 148 11.32 -13.80 -2.68
C GLN A 148 12.32 -14.92 -2.36
N THR A 149 12.44 -15.28 -1.09
CA THR A 149 13.38 -16.29 -0.62
C THR A 149 12.76 -17.11 0.50
N LYS A 150 13.29 -18.32 0.68
CA LYS A 150 12.90 -19.25 1.72
C LYS A 150 14.15 -19.84 2.35
N GLU A 151 14.29 -19.68 3.66
CA GLU A 151 15.41 -20.18 4.43
C GLU A 151 14.89 -20.97 5.62
N GLU A 152 15.40 -22.20 5.79
CA GLU A 152 15.05 -23.05 6.93
C GLU A 152 15.39 -22.37 8.27
N ASP A 153 16.49 -21.63 8.29
CA ASP A 153 16.96 -20.84 9.41
C ASP A 153 17.74 -19.62 8.89
N HIS A 154 17.13 -18.43 8.96
CA HIS A 154 17.73 -17.18 8.52
C HIS A 154 18.36 -16.44 9.71
N PHE A 155 19.63 -16.05 9.59
CA PHE A 155 20.27 -15.24 10.61
C PHE A 155 20.11 -13.73 10.34
N SER A 156 19.33 -13.05 11.19
CA SER A 156 19.19 -11.59 11.14
C SER A 156 20.39 -10.90 11.79
N SER A 157 21.20 -10.23 10.98
CA SER A 157 22.31 -9.41 11.50
C SER A 157 21.87 -8.12 12.22
N ILE A 158 20.64 -7.66 11.99
CA ILE A 158 20.06 -6.50 12.69
C ILE A 158 19.62 -6.92 14.09
N GLY A 159 18.98 -8.08 14.18
CA GLY A 159 18.44 -8.63 15.42
C GLY A 159 19.43 -9.45 16.22
N GLU A 160 20.52 -9.90 15.60
CA GLU A 160 21.44 -10.93 16.09
C GLU A 160 20.72 -12.21 16.53
N VAL A 161 19.73 -12.64 15.75
CA VAL A 161 18.84 -13.78 16.04
C VAL A 161 18.67 -14.67 14.82
N HIS A 162 18.42 -15.95 15.09
CA HIS A 162 18.00 -16.95 14.12
C HIS A 162 16.48 -16.91 13.98
N MET A 163 16.00 -16.89 12.75
CA MET A 163 14.59 -16.85 12.36
C MET A 163 14.26 -18.15 11.63
N PRO A 164 13.61 -19.12 12.29
CA PRO A 164 13.28 -20.40 11.66
C PRO A 164 12.17 -20.21 10.61
N LYS A 165 12.22 -21.00 9.54
CA LYS A 165 11.19 -21.03 8.47
C LYS A 165 10.94 -19.64 7.88
N ALA A 166 12.02 -18.90 7.64
CA ALA A 166 11.95 -17.53 7.18
C ALA A 166 11.59 -17.46 5.69
N MET A 167 10.58 -16.66 5.38
CA MET A 167 10.12 -16.38 4.03
C MET A 167 10.16 -14.87 3.82
N GLN A 168 11.09 -14.40 3.00
CA GLN A 168 11.21 -12.98 2.69
C GLN A 168 10.11 -12.58 1.71
N PHE A 169 9.43 -11.47 1.99
CA PHE A 169 8.43 -10.92 1.04
C PHE A 169 8.77 -9.51 0.58
N PHE A 170 9.55 -8.74 1.34
CA PHE A 170 10.06 -7.45 0.88
C PHE A 170 11.23 -6.98 1.74
N GLY A 171 12.36 -6.59 1.15
CA GLY A 171 13.44 -5.93 1.89
C GLY A 171 13.90 -6.73 3.12
N ASN A 172 13.83 -6.13 4.32
CA ASN A 172 14.15 -6.81 5.59
C ASN A 172 12.93 -7.46 6.27
N PHE A 173 11.81 -7.64 5.56
CA PHE A 173 10.55 -8.13 6.11
C PHE A 173 10.27 -9.57 5.68
N PHE A 174 10.02 -10.39 6.69
CA PHE A 174 9.83 -11.83 6.57
C PHE A 174 8.53 -12.26 7.24
N ILE A 175 8.01 -13.42 6.81
CA ILE A 175 7.20 -14.30 7.65
C ILE A 175 8.14 -15.34 8.24
N HIS A 176 8.09 -15.57 9.55
CA HIS A 176 8.97 -16.55 10.20
C HIS A 176 8.37 -17.11 11.50
N GLY A 177 8.92 -18.24 11.96
CA GLY A 177 8.62 -18.84 13.27
C GLY A 177 9.26 -18.08 14.43
N TRP A 178 9.24 -18.62 15.65
CA TRP A 178 9.74 -17.89 16.82
C TRP A 178 11.26 -17.70 16.79
N PRO A 179 11.79 -16.46 16.78
CA PRO A 179 13.23 -16.25 16.75
C PRO A 179 13.93 -16.66 18.05
N PHE A 180 15.20 -17.03 17.93
CA PHE A 180 16.04 -17.37 19.07
C PHE A 180 17.45 -16.77 18.91
N TYR A 181 18.07 -16.42 20.03
CA TYR A 181 19.46 -15.99 20.06
C TYR A 181 20.40 -17.16 19.71
N PRO A 182 21.67 -16.89 19.34
CA PRO A 182 22.64 -17.94 19.02
C PRO A 182 22.87 -18.98 20.13
N ASP A 183 22.52 -18.65 21.38
CA ASP A 183 22.58 -19.57 22.51
C ASP A 183 21.33 -20.48 22.65
N GLY A 184 20.36 -20.36 21.74
CA GLY A 184 19.11 -21.10 21.72
C GLY A 184 17.99 -20.49 22.55
N THR A 185 18.23 -19.37 23.25
CA THR A 185 17.21 -18.72 24.06
C THR A 185 16.18 -18.04 23.14
N PRO A 186 14.87 -18.29 23.31
CA PRO A 186 13.85 -17.61 22.51
C PRO A 186 13.82 -16.12 22.81
N VAL A 187 13.55 -15.30 21.80
CA VAL A 187 13.32 -13.86 22.01
C VAL A 187 12.04 -13.64 22.82
N SER A 188 11.97 -12.49 23.52
CA SER A 188 10.76 -12.11 24.25
C SER A 188 9.57 -11.87 23.31
N GLU A 189 8.34 -11.98 23.83
CA GLU A 189 7.12 -11.68 23.08
C GLU A 189 7.13 -10.25 22.51
N GLY A 190 7.67 -9.28 23.23
CA GLY A 190 7.77 -7.88 22.79
C GLY A 190 8.83 -7.60 21.72
N TYR A 191 9.64 -8.58 21.34
CA TYR A 191 10.60 -8.43 20.25
C TYR A 191 9.85 -8.36 18.92
N SER A 192 9.96 -7.23 18.22
CA SER A 192 9.38 -7.05 16.89
C SER A 192 10.33 -6.23 16.02
N GLY A 193 10.83 -6.87 14.96
CA GLY A 193 11.67 -6.26 13.92
C GLY A 193 10.88 -5.87 12.66
N GLY A 194 9.56 -5.74 12.77
CA GLY A 194 8.70 -5.44 11.61
C GLY A 194 8.18 -6.64 10.84
N CYS A 195 8.77 -7.82 11.05
CA CYS A 195 8.35 -9.07 10.43
C CYS A 195 7.00 -9.56 10.95
N ILE A 196 6.37 -10.46 10.19
CA ILE A 196 5.18 -11.21 10.60
C ILE A 196 5.67 -12.48 11.30
N ARG A 197 5.48 -12.55 12.61
CA ARG A 197 5.91 -13.72 13.40
C ARG A 197 4.73 -14.64 13.65
N LEU A 198 4.91 -15.92 13.38
CA LEU A 198 3.98 -17.00 13.74
C LEU A 198 4.57 -17.87 14.84
N LEU A 199 3.79 -18.81 15.37
CA LEU A 199 4.38 -19.94 16.09
C LEU A 199 5.25 -20.75 15.12
N THR A 200 6.28 -21.43 15.61
CA THR A 200 7.23 -22.14 14.72
C THR A 200 6.58 -23.30 13.97
N ASP A 201 5.60 -23.97 14.57
CA ASP A 201 4.87 -25.06 13.91
C ASP A 201 3.98 -24.50 12.79
N ASP A 202 3.18 -23.45 13.08
CA ASP A 202 2.39 -22.72 12.08
C ASP A 202 3.27 -22.18 10.93
N ALA A 203 4.42 -21.57 11.25
CA ALA A 203 5.37 -21.10 10.25
C ALA A 203 5.92 -22.22 9.38
N THR A 204 6.06 -23.44 9.92
CA THR A 204 6.50 -24.61 9.16
C THR A 204 5.48 -24.97 8.10
N GLU A 205 4.19 -24.98 8.45
CA GLU A 205 3.11 -25.26 7.48
C GLU A 205 3.02 -24.18 6.40
N VAL A 206 3.09 -22.90 6.78
CA VAL A 206 3.14 -21.78 5.81
C VAL A 206 4.37 -21.88 4.92
N PHE A 207 5.52 -22.27 5.48
CA PHE A 207 6.76 -22.47 4.73
C PHE A 207 6.64 -23.64 3.75
N GLU A 208 6.02 -24.75 4.11
CA GLU A 208 5.81 -25.87 3.19
C GLU A 208 4.82 -25.54 2.08
N PHE A 209 3.80 -24.74 2.41
CA PHE A 209 2.83 -24.23 1.44
C PHE A 209 3.48 -23.27 0.43
N ALA A 210 4.21 -22.26 0.91
CA ALA A 210 4.73 -21.17 0.10
C ALA A 210 5.80 -21.65 -0.89
N GLU A 211 5.73 -21.16 -2.12
CA GLU A 211 6.74 -21.33 -3.17
C GLU A 211 7.35 -19.98 -3.55
N TYR A 212 8.48 -20.00 -4.26
CA TYR A 212 9.04 -18.79 -4.86
C TYR A 212 7.97 -18.11 -5.72
N ARG A 213 7.77 -16.80 -5.52
CA ARG A 213 6.75 -15.96 -6.15
C ARG A 213 5.31 -16.24 -5.76
N THR A 214 5.07 -16.96 -4.67
CA THR A 214 3.73 -17.02 -4.08
C THR A 214 3.29 -15.58 -3.74
N PRO A 215 2.18 -15.07 -4.28
CA PRO A 215 1.71 -13.74 -3.97
C PRO A 215 1.27 -13.66 -2.50
N ILE A 216 1.55 -12.52 -1.87
CA ILE A 216 1.12 -12.22 -0.52
C ILE A 216 0.52 -10.83 -0.45
N PHE A 217 -0.71 -10.72 0.05
CA PHE A 217 -1.32 -9.44 0.35
C PHE A 217 -1.29 -9.18 1.85
N VAL A 218 -0.63 -8.10 2.24
CA VAL A 218 -0.52 -7.66 3.64
C VAL A 218 -1.33 -6.38 3.81
N TRP A 219 -2.28 -6.36 4.75
CA TRP A 219 -3.11 -5.18 4.99
C TRP A 219 -3.31 -4.89 6.49
N GLU A 220 -3.60 -3.64 6.80
CA GLU A 220 -3.98 -3.18 8.13
C GLU A 220 -5.08 -2.13 8.01
N ASP A 221 -6.15 -2.28 8.79
CA ASP A 221 -7.26 -1.36 8.86
C ASP A 221 -6.87 -0.02 9.50
N ASP A 222 -7.28 1.07 8.85
CA ASP A 222 -7.15 2.44 9.36
C ASP A 222 -8.02 2.72 10.60
N SER A 223 -8.92 1.81 10.97
CA SER A 223 -9.86 1.95 12.09
C SER A 223 -9.20 2.06 13.47
N SER A 224 -7.94 1.63 13.61
CA SER A 224 -7.17 1.83 14.86
C SER A 224 -6.77 3.29 15.11
N VAL A 225 -6.76 4.14 14.08
CA VAL A 225 -6.62 5.61 14.25
C VAL A 225 -7.93 6.24 14.73
N ASN A 226 -9.05 5.50 14.63
CA ASN A 226 -10.35 5.98 15.06
C ASN A 226 -10.64 5.78 16.57
N ALA A 227 -9.78 5.03 17.28
CA ALA A 227 -10.03 4.68 18.68
C ALA A 227 -9.54 5.71 19.72
N GLU A 228 -8.65 6.64 19.35
CA GLU A 228 -8.25 7.76 20.22
C GLU A 228 -8.47 9.10 19.51
N GLY A 229 -9.72 9.58 19.56
CA GLY A 229 -10.06 10.96 19.22
C GLY A 229 -10.44 11.25 17.76
N SER A 230 -10.90 10.25 17.00
CA SER A 230 -11.50 10.50 15.69
C SER A 230 -12.82 11.26 15.85
N ALA A 231 -12.73 12.57 15.69
CA ALA A 231 -13.83 13.32 15.11
C ALA A 231 -14.22 12.57 13.83
N SER A 232 -15.41 11.98 13.82
CA SER A 232 -16.13 11.55 12.63
C SER A 232 -15.73 12.45 11.48
N SER A 233 -14.97 11.93 10.51
CA SER A 233 -14.50 12.73 9.37
C SER A 233 -15.75 13.26 8.68
N THR A 234 -16.08 14.51 8.97
CA THR A 234 -17.27 15.14 8.41
C THR A 234 -16.99 15.25 6.93
N ALA A 235 -17.84 14.66 6.11
CA ALA A 235 -17.64 14.64 4.66
C ALA A 235 -17.46 16.08 4.18
N ILE A 236 -16.44 16.30 3.36
CA ILE A 236 -16.16 17.63 2.81
C ILE A 236 -16.80 17.67 1.43
N SER A 237 -17.80 18.53 1.29
CA SER A 237 -18.41 18.83 0.01
C SER A 237 -17.74 20.05 -0.62
N LEU A 238 -17.68 20.10 -1.94
CA LEU A 238 -17.17 21.26 -2.69
C LEU A 238 -18.32 22.06 -3.29
N GLY A 239 -18.35 23.36 -3.02
CA GLY A 239 -19.26 24.30 -3.69
C GLY A 239 -18.89 24.54 -5.17
N GLU A 240 -19.78 25.25 -5.87
CA GLU A 240 -19.70 25.50 -7.34
C GLU A 240 -18.59 26.48 -7.79
N LYS A 241 -17.45 26.53 -7.10
CA LYS A 241 -16.37 27.45 -7.45
C LYS A 241 -15.50 26.85 -8.55
N ALA A 242 -15.40 27.57 -9.68
CA ALA A 242 -14.56 27.17 -10.79
C ALA A 242 -13.09 26.97 -10.38
N LEU A 243 -12.48 25.90 -10.91
CA LEU A 243 -11.07 25.59 -10.70
C LEU A 243 -10.17 26.75 -11.19
N PRO A 244 -9.09 27.07 -10.45
CA PRO A 244 -8.18 28.14 -10.83
C PRO A 244 -7.35 27.72 -12.05
N LYS A 245 -7.03 28.68 -12.91
CA LYS A 245 -6.05 28.45 -13.98
C LYS A 245 -4.66 28.29 -13.40
N VAL A 246 -4.12 27.07 -13.50
CA VAL A 246 -2.75 26.70 -13.14
C VAL A 246 -1.91 26.47 -14.39
N SER A 247 -0.58 26.47 -14.24
CA SER A 247 0.37 26.19 -15.33
C SER A 247 0.84 24.74 -15.40
N ALA A 248 0.56 23.95 -14.36
CA ALA A 248 0.85 22.52 -14.31
C ALA A 248 0.15 21.77 -15.44
N ASN A 249 0.88 20.83 -16.07
CA ASN A 249 0.35 19.96 -17.10
C ASN A 249 -0.59 18.89 -16.51
N ALA A 250 -0.32 18.47 -15.27
CA ALA A 250 -1.19 17.58 -14.49
C ALA A 250 -1.18 18.01 -13.02
N PHE A 251 -2.32 17.85 -12.34
CA PHE A 251 -2.42 18.10 -10.91
C PHE A 251 -3.49 17.23 -10.23
N LEU A 252 -3.37 17.10 -8.91
CA LEU A 252 -4.35 16.47 -8.04
C LEU A 252 -4.44 17.21 -6.71
N VAL A 253 -5.67 17.33 -6.19
CA VAL A 253 -6.02 17.82 -4.85
C VAL A 253 -6.92 16.77 -4.23
N ALA A 254 -6.49 16.14 -3.14
CA ALA A 254 -7.23 15.05 -2.51
C ALA A 254 -7.04 15.03 -1.00
N ASP A 255 -8.03 14.49 -0.28
CA ASP A 255 -7.90 14.21 1.15
C ASP A 255 -7.00 12.99 1.35
N ILE A 256 -5.94 13.13 2.15
CA ILE A 256 -4.98 12.06 2.33
C ILE A 256 -5.54 10.90 3.17
N LYS A 257 -6.50 11.16 4.07
CA LYS A 257 -7.06 10.16 4.97
C LYS A 257 -8.12 9.35 4.25
N THR A 258 -9.12 10.03 3.67
CA THR A 258 -10.25 9.37 3.00
C THR A 258 -9.89 8.88 1.60
N GLY A 259 -8.91 9.50 0.95
CA GLY A 259 -8.59 9.24 -0.46
C GLY A 259 -9.52 9.95 -1.45
N GLU A 260 -10.45 10.78 -0.97
CA GLU A 260 -11.38 11.52 -1.83
C GLU A 260 -10.63 12.55 -2.70
N VAL A 261 -10.84 12.48 -4.02
CA VAL A 261 -10.29 13.46 -4.97
C VAL A 261 -11.25 14.63 -5.09
N TYR A 262 -10.76 15.80 -4.69
CA TYR A 262 -11.49 17.06 -4.80
C TYR A 262 -11.34 17.70 -6.17
N ALA A 263 -10.15 17.61 -6.77
CA ALA A 263 -9.91 18.08 -8.12
C ALA A 263 -8.72 17.39 -8.74
N GLU A 264 -8.80 17.14 -10.04
CA GLU A 264 -7.71 16.59 -10.81
C GLU A 264 -7.72 17.14 -12.25
N HIS A 265 -6.54 17.14 -12.86
CA HIS A 265 -6.38 17.43 -14.29
C HIS A 265 -5.30 16.51 -14.83
N ASN A 266 -5.59 15.82 -15.94
CA ASN A 266 -4.68 14.88 -16.58
C ASN A 266 -4.12 13.84 -15.58
N ALA A 267 -5.00 13.33 -14.71
CA ALA A 267 -4.62 12.56 -13.52
C ALA A 267 -3.79 11.31 -13.85
N ASP A 268 -4.13 10.65 -14.96
CA ASP A 268 -3.48 9.42 -15.45
C ASP A 268 -2.37 9.68 -16.47
N THR A 269 -1.94 10.93 -16.65
CA THR A 269 -0.86 11.25 -17.59
C THR A 269 0.50 10.94 -16.98
N VAL A 270 1.22 10.00 -17.60
CA VAL A 270 2.58 9.60 -17.20
C VAL A 270 3.57 10.69 -17.61
N LEU A 271 4.15 11.37 -16.62
CA LEU A 271 5.09 12.48 -16.81
C LEU A 271 6.39 12.23 -16.06
N PRO A 272 7.53 12.80 -16.52
CA PRO A 272 8.75 12.84 -15.72
C PRO A 272 8.50 13.57 -14.38
N ILE A 273 8.92 12.97 -13.27
CA ILE A 273 8.60 13.47 -11.92
C ILE A 273 9.76 14.17 -11.20
N ALA A 274 10.94 14.13 -11.81
CA ALA A 274 12.17 14.67 -11.24
C ALA A 274 12.39 14.16 -9.80
N SER A 275 12.87 15.03 -8.91
CA SER A 275 13.26 14.69 -7.54
C SER A 275 12.11 14.30 -6.60
N ILE A 276 10.84 14.29 -7.03
CA ILE A 276 9.77 13.61 -6.28
C ILE A 276 10.13 12.13 -6.08
N SER A 277 10.89 11.54 -7.01
CA SER A 277 11.43 10.17 -6.91
C SER A 277 12.12 9.86 -5.59
N LYS A 278 12.71 10.86 -4.93
CA LYS A 278 13.41 10.68 -3.66
C LYS A 278 12.50 10.33 -2.48
N LEU A 279 11.19 10.53 -2.60
CA LEU A 279 10.21 10.00 -1.63
C LEU A 279 10.22 8.47 -1.65
N MET A 280 10.24 7.85 -2.83
CA MET A 280 10.38 6.40 -2.97
C MET A 280 11.75 5.92 -2.51
N THR A 281 12.82 6.65 -2.84
CA THR A 281 14.18 6.33 -2.37
C THR A 281 14.28 6.34 -0.86
N ALA A 282 13.69 7.35 -0.19
CA ALA A 282 13.65 7.43 1.27
C ALA A 282 12.84 6.27 1.88
N LEU A 283 11.71 5.92 1.25
CA LEU A 283 10.85 4.82 1.66
C LEU A 283 11.59 3.48 1.60
N VAL A 284 12.13 3.12 0.43
CA VAL A 284 12.86 1.87 0.25
C VAL A 284 14.09 1.82 1.15
N ALA A 285 14.90 2.88 1.21
CA ALA A 285 16.08 2.88 2.06
C ALA A 285 15.75 2.69 3.55
N ASN A 286 14.62 3.22 4.03
CA ASN A 286 14.20 3.00 5.41
C ASN A 286 13.73 1.56 5.67
N GLU A 287 13.12 0.93 4.68
CA GLU A 287 12.62 -0.45 4.78
C GLU A 287 13.71 -1.51 4.52
N THR A 288 14.81 -1.15 3.86
CA THR A 288 15.89 -2.09 3.48
C THR A 288 17.23 -1.85 4.17
N ILE A 289 17.41 -0.71 4.84
CA ILE A 289 18.66 -0.37 5.51
C ILE A 289 18.40 0.04 6.95
N HIS A 290 19.20 -0.50 7.88
CA HIS A 290 19.11 -0.09 9.27
C HIS A 290 19.41 1.41 9.43
N TYR A 291 18.57 2.13 10.20
CA TYR A 291 18.65 3.60 10.32
C TYR A 291 20.01 4.11 10.84
N ASP A 292 20.61 3.39 11.79
CA ASP A 292 21.92 3.72 12.36
C ASP A 292 23.10 3.17 11.54
N ARG A 293 22.81 2.47 10.43
CA ARG A 293 23.87 2.02 9.52
C ARG A 293 24.60 3.24 9.01
N LYS A 294 25.93 3.18 9.11
CA LYS A 294 26.80 4.23 8.60
C LYS A 294 27.15 3.95 7.14
N LEU A 295 27.01 4.97 6.30
CA LEU A 295 27.32 4.92 4.88
C LEU A 295 28.18 6.11 4.48
N ALA A 296 29.29 5.83 3.78
CA ALA A 296 30.10 6.86 3.17
C ALA A 296 29.49 7.32 1.84
N VAL A 297 29.45 8.64 1.62
CA VAL A 297 29.22 9.22 0.28
C VAL A 297 30.54 9.20 -0.47
N THR A 298 30.59 8.50 -1.61
CA THR A 298 31.84 8.28 -2.36
C THR A 298 32.05 9.34 -3.44
N ALA A 299 33.19 9.29 -4.12
CA ALA A 299 33.42 10.11 -5.31
C ALA A 299 32.52 9.69 -6.48
N ASP A 300 32.21 8.41 -6.60
CA ASP A 300 31.40 7.90 -7.71
C ASP A 300 29.92 8.25 -7.54
N ASP A 301 29.39 8.26 -6.31
CA ASP A 301 28.03 8.74 -6.05
C ASP A 301 27.85 10.20 -6.47
N ARG A 302 28.90 11.02 -6.32
CA ARG A 302 28.90 12.43 -6.76
C ARG A 302 29.08 12.60 -8.27
N LYS A 303 29.82 11.71 -8.94
CA LYS A 303 29.98 11.77 -10.40
C LYS A 303 28.66 11.50 -11.12
N GLN A 304 27.77 10.72 -10.51
CA GLN A 304 26.45 10.41 -11.05
C GLN A 304 25.44 11.55 -10.90
N THR A 305 25.86 12.70 -10.34
CA THR A 305 24.98 13.86 -10.15
C THR A 305 25.23 14.93 -11.21
N GLU A 306 24.44 14.93 -12.27
CA GLU A 306 24.17 16.18 -13.00
C GLU A 306 23.14 17.00 -12.22
N GLY A 307 23.25 18.33 -12.20
CA GLY A 307 22.34 19.21 -11.46
C GLY A 307 22.79 19.51 -10.03
N THR A 308 21.89 19.43 -9.05
CA THR A 308 22.09 19.90 -7.65
C THR A 308 23.14 19.05 -6.91
N PRO A 309 24.41 19.50 -6.81
CA PRO A 309 25.42 18.80 -6.04
C PRO A 309 25.13 19.16 -4.58
N GLY A 310 24.67 18.21 -3.78
CA GLY A 310 24.35 18.51 -2.39
C GLY A 310 25.59 18.85 -1.57
N SER A 311 25.37 19.37 -0.36
CA SER A 311 26.43 19.94 0.49
C SER A 311 27.48 18.93 0.97
N ILE A 312 27.17 17.64 0.93
CA ILE A 312 27.99 16.56 1.50
C ILE A 312 29.22 16.25 0.63
N LEU A 313 30.39 16.21 1.26
CA LEU A 313 31.68 15.89 0.63
C LEU A 313 31.93 14.38 0.54
N SER A 314 32.69 13.97 -0.48
CA SER A 314 33.11 12.58 -0.63
C SER A 314 34.03 12.14 0.52
N GLY A 315 33.86 10.90 0.96
CA GLY A 315 34.61 10.29 2.05
C GLY A 315 34.02 10.53 3.43
N ASP A 316 33.05 11.43 3.58
CA ASP A 316 32.32 11.54 4.84
C ASP A 316 31.27 10.43 4.97
N GLU A 317 31.15 9.94 6.20
CA GLU A 317 30.25 8.88 6.60
C GLU A 317 29.21 9.42 7.59
N PHE A 318 27.96 9.00 7.39
CA PHE A 318 26.80 9.40 8.19
C PHE A 318 25.89 8.21 8.43
N THR A 319 25.05 8.29 9.45
CA THR A 319 23.92 7.36 9.60
C THR A 319 22.96 7.50 8.42
N VAL A 320 22.29 6.41 8.02
CA VAL A 320 21.19 6.44 7.03
C VAL A 320 20.15 7.48 7.42
N GLY A 321 19.87 7.59 8.72
CA GLY A 321 19.01 8.63 9.26
C GLY A 321 19.38 10.04 8.84
N ASP A 322 20.62 10.44 9.06
CA ASP A 322 21.11 11.76 8.65
C ASP A 322 21.12 11.94 7.12
N LEU A 323 21.42 10.88 6.38
CA LEU A 323 21.36 10.88 4.93
C LEU A 323 19.94 11.13 4.41
N ILE A 324 18.89 10.57 5.03
CA ILE A 324 17.51 10.83 4.63
C ILE A 324 17.14 12.32 4.77
N TYR A 325 17.68 13.03 5.76
CA TYR A 325 17.50 14.50 5.84
C TYR A 325 18.14 15.21 4.66
N ALA A 326 19.40 14.91 4.33
CA ALA A 326 20.07 15.52 3.18
C ALA A 326 19.39 15.16 1.85
N LEU A 327 18.89 13.93 1.72
CA LEU A 327 18.13 13.46 0.56
C LEU A 327 16.86 14.30 0.33
N LEU A 328 16.07 14.52 1.38
CA LEU A 328 14.74 15.12 1.26
C LEU A 328 14.77 16.66 1.31
N MET A 329 15.59 17.25 2.20
CA MET A 329 15.65 18.70 2.39
C MET A 329 16.43 19.41 1.29
N GLU A 330 17.63 18.91 0.95
CA GLU A 330 18.50 19.49 -0.09
C GLU A 330 18.36 18.79 -1.44
N SER A 331 17.44 17.82 -1.57
CA SER A 331 17.29 17.06 -2.80
C SER A 331 18.60 16.41 -3.28
N ASN A 332 19.46 15.98 -2.36
CA ASN A 332 20.85 15.61 -2.64
C ASN A 332 20.94 14.32 -3.49
N ASN A 333 21.41 14.45 -4.73
CA ASN A 333 21.54 13.32 -5.66
C ASN A 333 22.61 12.32 -5.21
N SER A 334 23.73 12.79 -4.67
CA SER A 334 24.85 11.91 -4.24
C SER A 334 24.41 10.99 -3.12
N VAL A 335 23.54 11.49 -2.24
CA VAL A 335 22.98 10.69 -1.16
C VAL A 335 22.01 9.63 -1.70
N ALA A 336 21.20 9.97 -2.71
CA ALA A 336 20.33 9.00 -3.35
C ALA A 336 21.12 7.79 -3.91
N TYR A 337 22.24 8.06 -4.59
CA TYR A 337 23.13 7.02 -5.10
C TYR A 337 23.88 6.27 -3.99
N ALA A 338 24.31 6.96 -2.92
CA ALA A 338 24.96 6.31 -1.79
C ALA A 338 24.03 5.34 -1.05
N LEU A 339 22.75 5.70 -0.88
CA LEU A 339 21.71 4.82 -0.33
C LEU A 339 21.47 3.63 -1.26
N ALA A 340 21.27 3.88 -2.57
CA ALA A 340 21.04 2.82 -3.55
C ALA A 340 22.20 1.83 -3.64
N ARG A 341 23.43 2.32 -3.53
CA ARG A 341 24.65 1.48 -3.58
C ARG A 341 24.72 0.47 -2.45
N TYR A 342 24.09 0.72 -1.29
CA TYR A 342 24.13 -0.21 -0.17
C TYR A 342 23.54 -1.58 -0.52
N ASN A 343 22.39 -1.61 -1.19
CA ASN A 343 21.77 -2.84 -1.67
C ASN A 343 22.28 -3.29 -3.06
N GLY A 344 23.21 -2.52 -3.65
CA GLY A 344 23.57 -2.59 -5.07
C GLY A 344 22.57 -1.79 -5.92
N ALA A 345 23.06 -0.90 -6.78
CA ALA A 345 22.22 0.09 -7.47
C ALA A 345 21.06 -0.54 -8.26
N ASN A 346 21.31 -1.60 -9.03
CA ASN A 346 20.26 -2.28 -9.80
C ASN A 346 19.20 -2.91 -8.89
N ASN A 347 19.63 -3.65 -7.87
CA ASN A 347 18.72 -4.27 -6.92
C ASN A 347 17.90 -3.23 -6.13
N PHE A 348 18.49 -2.07 -5.81
CA PHE A 348 17.74 -0.98 -5.19
C PHE A 348 16.67 -0.42 -6.13
N LEU A 349 16.94 -0.30 -7.43
CA LEU A 349 15.93 0.11 -8.42
C LEU A 349 14.83 -0.94 -8.58
N ASP A 350 15.18 -2.23 -8.54
CA ASP A 350 14.20 -3.31 -8.53
C ASP A 350 13.27 -3.19 -7.32
N LEU A 351 13.83 -2.94 -6.12
CA LEU A 351 13.07 -2.70 -4.88
C LEU A 351 12.18 -1.45 -4.96
N MET A 352 12.63 -0.36 -5.60
CA MET A 352 11.81 0.84 -5.83
C MET A 352 10.60 0.53 -6.72
N ASN A 353 10.80 -0.20 -7.82
CA ASN A 353 9.71 -0.55 -8.72
C ASN A 353 8.80 -1.65 -8.16
N GLU A 354 9.35 -2.57 -7.37
CA GLU A 354 8.57 -3.56 -6.62
C GLU A 354 7.68 -2.88 -5.59
N LYS A 355 8.24 -1.96 -4.78
CA LYS A 355 7.45 -1.17 -3.84
C LYS A 355 6.35 -0.38 -4.55
N ALA A 356 6.67 0.25 -5.68
CA ALA A 356 5.69 0.97 -6.49
C ALA A 356 4.51 0.07 -6.87
N ARG A 357 4.78 -1.11 -7.44
CA ARG A 357 3.72 -2.08 -7.79
C ARG A 357 2.95 -2.55 -6.56
N ALA A 358 3.65 -2.88 -5.48
CA ALA A 358 3.06 -3.46 -4.29
C ALA A 358 2.06 -2.54 -3.59
N ILE A 359 2.30 -1.22 -3.61
CA ILE A 359 1.38 -0.24 -3.03
C ILE A 359 0.34 0.28 -4.05
N GLY A 360 0.38 -0.20 -5.29
CA GLY A 360 -0.58 0.17 -6.34
C GLY A 360 -0.22 1.42 -7.12
N MET A 361 1.05 1.63 -7.46
CA MET A 361 1.54 2.65 -8.41
C MET A 361 1.85 2.00 -9.78
N THR A 362 0.83 1.47 -10.48
CA THR A 362 1.04 0.68 -11.71
C THR A 362 1.44 1.46 -12.96
N GLN A 363 1.37 2.79 -12.95
CA GLN A 363 1.80 3.63 -14.05
C GLN A 363 3.12 4.37 -13.73
N THR A 364 3.91 3.81 -12.81
CA THR A 364 5.17 4.37 -12.34
C THR A 364 6.36 3.51 -12.76
N ASN A 365 7.45 4.19 -13.15
CA ASN A 365 8.75 3.58 -13.39
C ASN A 365 9.85 4.44 -12.75
N PHE A 366 10.75 3.80 -12.02
CA PHE A 366 11.98 4.38 -11.49
C PHE A 366 13.19 3.80 -12.24
N ASP A 367 13.93 4.66 -12.92
CA ASP A 367 15.15 4.36 -13.70
C ASP A 367 16.43 4.78 -12.94
N ASP A 368 16.31 5.70 -11.97
CA ASP A 368 17.40 6.10 -11.07
C ASP A 368 16.85 6.51 -9.68
N PRO A 369 17.68 6.51 -8.61
CA PRO A 369 17.21 6.81 -7.24
C PRO A 369 17.03 8.32 -6.97
N SER A 370 17.46 9.19 -7.87
CA SER A 370 17.49 10.64 -7.68
C SER A 370 16.40 11.38 -8.46
N GLY A 371 15.95 10.83 -9.59
CA GLY A 371 15.03 11.47 -10.52
C GLY A 371 15.71 12.42 -11.51
N ILE A 372 17.00 12.22 -11.82
CA ILE A 372 17.67 12.90 -12.93
C ILE A 372 17.18 12.31 -14.26
N SER A 373 16.98 10.99 -14.31
CA SER A 373 16.51 10.31 -15.50
C SER A 373 15.13 10.81 -15.90
N THR A 374 14.98 11.07 -17.20
CA THR A 374 13.67 11.38 -17.78
C THR A 374 12.74 10.18 -17.83
N ASN A 375 13.22 8.98 -17.49
CA ASN A 375 12.46 7.75 -17.38
C ASN A 375 11.93 7.51 -15.96
N ASN A 376 12.33 8.32 -14.98
CA ASN A 376 11.60 8.42 -13.71
C ASN A 376 10.28 9.12 -13.98
N ARG A 377 9.22 8.31 -14.12
CA ARG A 377 7.91 8.77 -14.54
C ARG A 377 6.83 8.18 -13.67
N ALA A 378 5.80 8.97 -13.41
CA ALA A 378 4.60 8.54 -12.71
C ALA A 378 3.44 9.45 -13.14
N THR A 379 2.25 9.09 -12.68
CA THR A 379 1.04 9.93 -12.76
C THR A 379 0.87 10.70 -11.45
N VAL A 380 -0.03 11.69 -11.40
CA VAL A 380 -0.37 12.34 -10.12
C VAL A 380 -1.16 11.41 -9.20
N ASN A 381 -1.90 10.44 -9.76
CA ASN A 381 -2.59 9.39 -9.02
C ASN A 381 -1.61 8.46 -8.30
N ASP A 382 -0.60 7.94 -9.00
CA ASP A 382 0.43 7.09 -8.40
C ASP A 382 1.23 7.85 -7.33
N LEU A 383 1.57 9.12 -7.57
CA LEU A 383 2.23 9.94 -6.56
C LEU A 383 1.35 10.21 -5.35
N PHE A 384 0.02 10.28 -5.51
CA PHE A 384 -0.91 10.37 -4.39
C PHE A 384 -0.93 9.09 -3.57
N VAL A 385 -0.94 7.92 -4.22
CA VAL A 385 -0.80 6.61 -3.57
C VAL A 385 0.48 6.55 -2.73
N LEU A 386 1.63 6.93 -3.29
CA LEU A 386 2.89 7.00 -2.55
C LEU A 386 2.80 7.95 -1.36
N THR A 387 2.24 9.13 -1.56
CA THR A 387 2.13 10.16 -0.51
C THR A 387 1.24 9.71 0.63
N ARG A 388 0.12 9.04 0.32
CA ARG A 388 -0.81 8.48 1.29
C ARG A 388 -0.20 7.31 2.07
N TYR A 389 0.49 6.39 1.38
CA TYR A 389 1.23 5.30 2.05
C TYR A 389 2.25 5.87 3.03
N ILE A 390 3.04 6.86 2.60
CA ILE A 390 4.02 7.52 3.46
C ILE A 390 3.32 8.20 4.64
N PHE A 391 2.21 8.91 4.43
CA PHE A 391 1.49 9.57 5.52
C PHE A 391 0.96 8.58 6.57
N ASN A 392 0.39 7.45 6.14
CA ASN A 392 -0.24 6.48 7.02
C ASN A 392 0.75 5.57 7.76
N SER A 393 1.83 5.15 7.09
CA SER A 393 2.73 4.10 7.58
C SER A 393 4.18 4.57 7.78
N GLN A 394 4.61 5.63 7.09
CA GLN A 394 6.02 6.07 7.11
C GLN A 394 6.14 7.59 7.33
N SER A 395 5.29 8.12 8.22
CA SER A 395 5.08 9.57 8.42
C SER A 395 6.35 10.33 8.80
N PHE A 396 7.36 9.62 9.31
CA PHE A 396 8.68 10.19 9.57
C PHE A 396 9.31 10.81 8.31
N ILE A 397 9.07 10.28 7.11
CA ILE A 397 9.58 10.83 5.84
C ILE A 397 9.00 12.22 5.60
N LEU A 398 7.69 12.39 5.82
CA LEU A 398 7.04 13.70 5.74
C LEU A 398 7.57 14.64 6.83
N ASN A 399 7.74 14.15 8.06
CA ASN A 399 8.33 14.92 9.15
C ASN A 399 9.77 15.39 8.85
N VAL A 400 10.60 14.55 8.26
CA VAL A 400 11.94 14.95 7.79
C VAL A 400 11.81 16.03 6.70
N SER A 401 10.90 15.83 5.75
CA SER A 401 10.75 16.71 4.59
C SER A 401 10.15 18.09 4.91
N LYS A 402 9.51 18.27 6.08
CA LYS A 402 8.95 19.57 6.51
C LYS A 402 9.91 20.40 7.37
N GLU A 403 10.99 19.81 7.88
CA GLU A 403 11.95 20.54 8.72
C GLU A 403 12.55 21.74 7.98
N LYS A 404 12.71 22.87 8.65
CA LYS A 404 13.28 24.09 8.04
C LYS A 404 14.77 23.97 7.79
N GLY A 405 15.46 23.35 8.74
CA GLY A 405 16.89 23.19 8.75
C GLY A 405 17.32 22.14 9.76
N LYS A 406 18.46 21.49 9.52
CA LYS A 406 19.05 20.50 10.43
C LYS A 406 20.56 20.53 10.32
N THR A 407 21.25 20.45 11.45
CA THR A 407 22.69 20.14 11.43
C THR A 407 22.89 18.64 11.57
N ILE A 408 23.61 18.04 10.62
CA ILE A 408 24.09 16.66 10.70
C ILE A 408 25.60 16.64 10.93
N LEU A 409 26.10 15.57 11.54
CA LEU A 409 27.51 15.42 11.93
C LEU A 409 28.09 14.18 11.24
N ALA A 410 29.14 14.38 10.45
CA ALA A 410 29.89 13.27 9.89
C ALA A 410 30.70 12.57 10.98
N GLU A 411 31.05 11.30 10.78
CA GLU A 411 31.94 10.55 11.67
C GLU A 411 33.32 11.22 11.84
N SER A 412 33.76 12.00 10.84
CA SER A 412 34.97 12.81 10.89
C SER A 412 34.88 14.01 11.87
N GLY A 413 33.71 14.26 12.45
CA GLY A 413 33.41 15.43 13.29
C GLY A 413 33.02 16.68 12.50
N ARG A 414 32.99 16.61 11.16
CA ARG A 414 32.58 17.72 10.30
C ARG A 414 31.07 17.94 10.40
N LYS A 415 30.66 19.19 10.62
CA LYS A 415 29.25 19.60 10.70
C LYS A 415 28.74 20.11 9.36
N TYR A 416 27.51 19.74 9.02
CA TYR A 416 26.79 20.20 7.84
C TYR A 416 25.44 20.77 8.25
N SER A 417 25.18 22.02 7.87
CA SER A 417 23.89 22.67 8.10
C SER A 417 23.04 22.57 6.85
N LEU A 418 22.04 21.69 6.89
CA LEU A 418 21.09 21.45 5.82
C LEU A 418 19.98 22.52 5.86
N GLY A 419 19.67 23.10 4.71
CA GLY A 419 18.51 23.96 4.51
C GLY A 419 17.46 23.27 3.64
N ASN A 420 16.18 23.49 3.89
CA ASN A 420 15.12 22.89 3.09
C ASN A 420 14.84 23.71 1.82
N PHE A 421 14.90 23.06 0.66
CA PHE A 421 14.61 23.68 -0.64
C PHE A 421 13.10 23.80 -0.92
N ASN A 422 12.25 23.19 -0.09
CA ASN A 422 10.83 23.40 -0.19
C ASN A 422 10.45 24.78 0.35
N VAL A 423 9.99 25.64 -0.55
CA VAL A 423 9.56 27.02 -0.26
C VAL A 423 8.44 27.13 0.78
N PHE A 424 7.77 26.02 1.11
CA PHE A 424 6.71 25.96 2.12
C PHE A 424 7.18 25.44 3.49
N ALA A 425 8.46 25.07 3.67
CA ALA A 425 8.98 24.56 4.94
C ALA A 425 8.80 25.53 6.12
N ASP A 426 8.67 26.83 5.84
CA ASP A 426 8.40 27.83 6.88
C ASP A 426 6.94 27.92 7.33
N ASN A 427 6.01 27.32 6.57
CA ASN A 427 4.59 27.38 6.84
C ASN A 427 4.20 26.30 7.89
N PRO A 428 3.63 26.67 9.05
CA PRO A 428 3.26 25.71 10.09
C PRO A 428 2.14 24.75 9.68
N LYS A 429 1.42 25.03 8.59
CA LYS A 429 0.38 24.15 8.02
C LYS A 429 0.93 23.15 7.00
N PHE A 430 2.19 23.27 6.61
CA PHE A 430 2.84 22.34 5.70
C PHE A 430 3.29 21.10 6.48
N LEU A 431 2.80 19.93 6.10
CA LEU A 431 3.11 18.66 6.77
C LEU A 431 4.27 17.89 6.13
N GLY A 432 4.77 18.35 4.99
CA GLY A 432 5.85 17.69 4.26
C GLY A 432 5.51 17.48 2.80
N GLY A 433 6.51 17.04 2.04
CA GLY A 433 6.41 16.90 0.60
C GLY A 433 7.77 16.99 -0.07
N LYS A 434 7.78 17.04 -1.40
CA LYS A 434 9.02 17.10 -2.18
C LYS A 434 8.86 17.95 -3.42
N THR A 435 9.89 18.73 -3.72
CA THR A 435 10.01 19.52 -4.94
C THR A 435 10.95 18.82 -5.93
N GLY A 436 10.76 19.08 -7.22
CA GLY A 436 11.64 18.60 -8.28
C GLY A 436 11.70 19.55 -9.47
N TYR A 437 12.84 19.50 -10.17
CA TYR A 437 13.03 20.16 -11.45
C TYR A 437 14.02 19.37 -12.31
N THR A 438 13.67 19.16 -13.57
CA THR A 438 14.58 18.89 -14.68
C THR A 438 14.02 19.58 -15.91
N ASP A 439 14.82 19.78 -16.96
CA ASP A 439 14.32 20.42 -18.18
C ASP A 439 13.16 19.61 -18.82
N ALA A 440 13.19 18.29 -18.69
CA ALA A 440 12.12 17.41 -19.18
C ALA A 440 10.87 17.42 -18.29
N ALA A 441 11.04 17.44 -16.96
CA ALA A 441 9.93 17.42 -16.01
C ALA A 441 9.29 18.80 -15.77
N ARG A 442 10.01 19.88 -16.10
CA ARG A 442 9.76 21.24 -15.59
C ARG A 442 9.63 21.23 -14.06
N GLU A 443 8.86 22.15 -13.50
CA GLU A 443 8.66 22.19 -12.05
C GLU A 443 7.64 21.15 -11.59
N THR A 444 8.06 20.28 -10.65
CA THR A 444 7.20 19.29 -10.01
C THR A 444 7.15 19.50 -8.50
N MET A 445 6.02 19.18 -7.88
CA MET A 445 5.86 19.27 -6.43
C MET A 445 4.76 18.34 -5.91
N THR A 446 5.05 17.66 -4.80
CA THR A 446 4.07 16.99 -3.93
C THR A 446 4.08 17.69 -2.58
N THR A 447 2.93 18.04 -2.03
CA THR A 447 2.80 18.71 -0.72
C THR A 447 1.61 18.16 0.06
N VAL A 448 1.73 18.07 1.38
CA VAL A 448 0.63 17.71 2.29
C VAL A 448 0.39 18.88 3.24
N TRP A 449 -0.88 19.18 3.50
CA TRP A 449 -1.32 20.37 4.22
C TRP A 449 -2.34 20.03 5.29
N ASP A 450 -2.16 20.59 6.49
CA ASP A 450 -3.24 20.72 7.45
C ASP A 450 -4.04 21.97 7.15
N VAL A 451 -5.33 21.80 6.92
CA VAL A 451 -6.28 22.88 6.65
C VAL A 451 -7.46 22.78 7.61
N SER A 452 -8.22 23.88 7.70
CA SER A 452 -9.48 23.89 8.43
C SER A 452 -10.59 24.26 7.48
N VAL A 453 -11.65 23.46 7.47
CA VAL A 453 -12.87 23.63 6.69
C VAL A 453 -14.01 23.73 7.70
N ASP A 454 -14.70 24.88 7.74
CA ASP A 454 -15.77 25.17 8.72
C ASP A 454 -15.40 24.88 10.19
N GLY A 455 -14.12 25.08 10.54
CA GLY A 455 -13.60 24.82 11.89
C GLY A 455 -13.20 23.37 12.15
N GLN A 456 -13.46 22.44 11.23
CA GLN A 456 -13.00 21.05 11.29
C GLN A 456 -11.61 20.88 10.64
N PRO A 457 -10.74 20.01 11.18
CA PRO A 457 -9.45 19.73 10.58
C PRO A 457 -9.59 18.83 9.34
N ALA A 458 -8.84 19.15 8.28
CA ALA A 458 -8.70 18.30 7.10
C ALA A 458 -7.23 18.23 6.69
N THR A 459 -6.81 17.12 6.09
CA THR A 459 -5.43 16.92 5.65
C THR A 459 -5.41 16.64 4.16
N VAL A 460 -4.87 17.58 3.38
CA VAL A 460 -4.98 17.58 1.91
C VAL A 460 -3.62 17.43 1.25
N ALA A 461 -3.51 16.50 0.31
CA ALA A 461 -2.38 16.39 -0.59
C ALA A 461 -2.63 17.22 -1.86
N ILE A 462 -1.62 17.97 -2.29
CA ILE A 462 -1.60 18.69 -3.57
C ILE A 462 -0.35 18.28 -4.35
N ILE A 463 -0.56 17.79 -5.57
CA ILE A 463 0.48 17.30 -6.46
C ILE A 463 0.38 18.07 -7.78
N VAL A 464 1.50 18.58 -8.28
CA VAL A 464 1.60 19.29 -9.57
C VAL A 464 2.80 18.78 -10.36
N LEU A 465 2.61 18.50 -11.64
CA LEU A 465 3.64 18.04 -12.58
C LEU A 465 3.70 18.93 -13.82
N GLY A 466 4.89 19.18 -14.36
CA GLY A 466 5.06 19.95 -15.59
C GLY A 466 4.78 21.45 -15.45
N SER A 467 4.80 21.99 -14.23
CA SER A 467 4.46 23.38 -13.96
C SER A 467 5.54 24.36 -14.42
N SER A 468 5.13 25.59 -14.77
CA SER A 468 6.05 26.72 -14.98
C SER A 468 6.30 27.55 -13.72
N ASP A 469 5.45 27.38 -12.70
CA ASP A 469 5.56 28.01 -11.37
C ASP A 469 4.80 27.14 -10.36
N ARG A 470 5.48 26.08 -9.87
CA ARG A 470 4.85 25.08 -8.97
C ARG A 470 4.35 25.71 -7.68
N LYS A 471 5.05 26.74 -7.19
CA LYS A 471 4.67 27.43 -5.95
C LYS A 471 3.31 28.10 -6.14
N LYS A 472 3.17 28.92 -7.18
CA LYS A 472 1.93 29.64 -7.46
C LYS A 472 0.78 28.70 -7.79
N ASP A 473 1.04 27.59 -8.47
CA ASP A 473 0.02 26.60 -8.78
C ASP A 473 -0.49 25.91 -7.50
N VAL A 474 0.40 25.48 -6.60
CA VAL A 474 0.01 24.92 -5.30
C VAL A 474 -0.74 25.94 -4.45
N GLU A 475 -0.29 27.19 -4.38
CA GLU A 475 -0.99 28.26 -3.63
C GLU A 475 -2.41 28.50 -4.16
N LYS A 476 -2.59 28.51 -5.49
CA LYS A 476 -3.91 28.66 -6.12
C LYS A 476 -4.83 27.49 -5.81
N LEU A 477 -4.34 26.26 -5.95
CA LEU A 477 -5.12 25.05 -5.68
C LEU A 477 -5.51 24.96 -4.20
N LEU A 478 -4.58 25.27 -3.29
CA LEU A 478 -4.84 25.31 -1.86
C LEU A 478 -5.87 26.40 -1.49
N ALA A 479 -5.75 27.60 -2.07
CA ALA A 479 -6.69 28.68 -1.85
C ALA A 479 -8.07 28.39 -2.44
N TRP A 480 -8.13 27.72 -3.59
CA TRP A 480 -9.38 27.26 -4.18
C TRP A 480 -10.05 26.22 -3.28
N PHE A 481 -9.33 25.18 -2.84
CA PHE A 481 -9.87 24.16 -1.96
C PHE A 481 -10.48 24.77 -0.70
N LYS A 482 -9.71 25.60 0.03
CA LYS A 482 -10.17 26.27 1.26
C LYS A 482 -11.40 27.16 1.07
N ALA A 483 -11.59 27.72 -0.12
CA ALA A 483 -12.71 28.60 -0.42
C ALA A 483 -13.91 27.89 -1.04
N SER A 484 -13.79 26.60 -1.35
CA SER A 484 -14.84 25.79 -1.99
C SER A 484 -15.32 24.68 -1.07
N ALA A 485 -14.46 24.17 -0.20
CA ALA A 485 -14.76 23.13 0.77
C ALA A 485 -15.70 23.64 1.87
N THR A 486 -16.73 22.86 2.16
CA THR A 486 -17.64 23.01 3.30
C THR A 486 -17.86 21.64 3.93
N THR A 487 -18.09 21.58 5.23
CA THR A 487 -18.48 20.33 5.89
C THR A 487 -19.97 20.08 5.68
N GLU A 488 -20.36 18.83 5.38
CA GLU A 488 -21.78 18.43 5.26
C GLU A 488 -22.56 18.47 6.58
#